data_AF-A0A1F1VPY1-F1
#
_entry.id   AF-A0A1F1VPY1-F1
#
_cell.length_a   1.000
_cell.length_b   1.000
_cell.length_c   1.000
_cell.angle_alpha   90.00
_cell.angle_beta   90.00
_cell.angle_gamma   90.00
#
_symmetry.space_group_name_H-M   'P 1'
#
loop_
_entity.id
_entity.type
_entity.pdbx_description
1 polymer ?
#
loop_
_entity_poly.entity_id
_entity_poly.type
_entity_poly.pdbx_seq_one_letter_code
_entity_poly.pdbx_strand_id
1 'polypeptide(L)'
;MRLPKIVLAGTAALALSLSLGACSLSVNGSGSGDSGSPAAQSEQKDTQGADSKDSSKTDAKGAATADSQSSSGGSAQATAAPGNKDDDKDDDKDGDDAPITDPTWKDIQSTGQRTEVSGAYTVQGVGTTLNLVGDLDTLTVQGSDVKISAEDVDTLTVQGSNVTVYARDIDHLNIQGSNVTVHWLGDDPTIQDGGANNTTGKLSQ
;
A
#
# COMPACT_ATOMS: atom_id res chain seq x y z
N MET A 1 53.13 -25.85 8.89
CA MET A 1 52.40 -24.91 9.76
C MET A 1 53.12 -23.56 9.78
N ARG A 2 52.57 -22.55 9.12
CA ARG A 2 52.96 -21.14 9.26
C ARG A 2 51.69 -20.31 9.04
N LEU A 3 51.15 -19.75 10.12
CA LEU A 3 50.11 -18.73 10.04
C LEU A 3 50.80 -17.35 10.00
N PRO A 4 50.34 -16.42 9.15
CA PRO A 4 50.44 -15.02 9.44
C PRO A 4 49.13 -14.53 10.09
N LYS A 5 49.25 -14.00 11.30
CA LYS A 5 48.23 -13.15 11.94
C LYS A 5 48.42 -11.73 11.41
N ILE A 6 47.37 -11.15 10.83
CA ILE A 6 47.25 -9.69 10.71
C ILE A 6 45.88 -9.32 11.24
N VAL A 7 45.87 -8.71 12.42
CA VAL A 7 44.76 -7.96 12.97
C VAL A 7 45.03 -6.51 12.58
N LEU A 8 44.08 -5.83 11.94
CA LEU A 8 44.01 -4.38 11.99
C LEU A 8 42.56 -3.92 11.87
N ALA A 9 42.02 -3.48 13.01
CA ALA A 9 40.77 -2.76 13.12
C ALA A 9 40.91 -1.39 12.43
N GLY A 10 40.02 -1.12 11.47
CA GLY A 10 39.91 0.19 10.81
C GLY A 10 38.60 0.86 11.21
N THR A 11 38.64 1.66 12.27
CA THR A 11 37.59 2.63 12.60
C THR A 11 37.58 3.74 11.56
N ALA A 12 36.57 3.77 10.70
CA ALA A 12 36.31 4.90 9.82
C ALA A 12 35.54 5.98 10.60
N ALA A 13 36.18 7.14 10.81
CA ALA A 13 35.50 8.33 11.32
C ALA A 13 34.79 9.04 10.16
N LEU A 14 33.45 9.08 10.20
CA LEU A 14 32.63 9.88 9.29
C LEU A 14 32.72 11.34 9.69
N ALA A 15 33.42 12.16 8.91
CA ALA A 15 33.39 13.61 9.04
C ALA A 15 32.15 14.15 8.32
N LEU A 16 31.11 14.54 9.08
CA LEU A 16 29.97 15.30 8.54
C LEU A 16 30.40 16.76 8.31
N SER A 17 30.64 17.13 7.05
CA SER A 17 30.79 18.53 6.66
C SER A 17 29.41 19.19 6.60
N LEU A 18 29.06 19.99 7.61
CA LEU A 18 27.93 20.92 7.57
C LEU A 18 28.33 22.16 6.78
N SER A 19 27.93 22.24 5.52
CA SER A 19 27.96 23.50 4.77
C SER A 19 26.69 24.31 5.07
N LEU A 20 26.81 25.31 5.93
CA LEU A 20 25.83 26.38 6.13
C LEU A 20 25.94 27.37 4.95
N GLY A 21 24.99 27.28 4.01
CA GLY A 21 24.79 28.30 2.97
C GLY A 21 23.73 29.31 3.42
N ALA A 22 24.17 30.54 3.69
CA ALA A 22 23.31 31.65 4.11
C ALA A 22 22.75 32.45 2.91
N CYS A 23 21.52 32.93 3.09
CA CYS A 23 20.90 34.15 2.53
C CYS A 23 20.72 34.30 1.01
N SER A 24 19.46 34.47 0.60
CA SER A 24 19.01 35.73 -0.03
C SER A 24 17.49 35.87 0.06
N LEU A 25 17.05 36.83 0.86
CA LEU A 25 15.72 37.44 0.79
C LEU A 25 15.78 38.52 -0.29
N SER A 26 14.88 38.47 -1.25
CA SER A 26 14.60 39.59 -2.16
C SER A 26 13.17 40.06 -1.93
N VAL A 27 13.03 41.25 -1.32
CA VAL A 27 11.79 42.02 -1.25
C VAL A 27 12.05 43.40 -1.84
N ASN A 28 11.43 43.68 -3.00
CA ASN A 28 11.15 45.02 -3.53
C ASN A 28 10.22 44.80 -4.75
N GLY A 29 8.95 45.20 -4.80
CA GLY A 29 8.32 46.40 -4.24
C GLY A 29 8.06 47.40 -5.37
N SER A 30 6.90 47.32 -6.03
CA SER A 30 6.25 48.33 -6.91
C SER A 30 4.99 47.65 -7.48
N GLY A 31 3.74 48.13 -7.40
CA GLY A 31 3.19 49.43 -7.11
C GLY A 31 2.10 49.74 -8.17
N SER A 32 0.85 49.92 -7.72
CA SER A 32 -0.23 50.71 -8.35
C SER A 32 -1.16 50.11 -9.43
N GLY A 33 -2.46 50.39 -9.27
CA GLY A 33 -3.53 50.38 -10.29
C GLY A 33 -4.61 49.32 -9.99
N ASP A 34 -5.67 49.61 -9.25
CA ASP A 34 -6.91 50.32 -9.61
C ASP A 34 -7.88 49.55 -10.55
N SER A 35 -9.14 49.59 -10.10
CA SER A 35 -10.43 49.49 -10.80
C SER A 35 -10.79 48.31 -11.71
N GLY A 36 -11.97 47.74 -11.42
CA GLY A 36 -13.04 47.72 -12.43
C GLY A 36 -13.60 46.37 -12.87
N SER A 37 -14.72 45.99 -12.25
CA SER A 37 -15.93 45.39 -12.85
C SER A 37 -15.90 43.98 -13.50
N PRO A 38 -17.00 43.20 -13.34
CA PRO A 38 -17.15 41.87 -13.92
C PRO A 38 -17.67 41.93 -15.37
N ALA A 39 -17.21 41.01 -16.20
CA ALA A 39 -17.74 40.71 -17.52
C ALA A 39 -17.93 39.19 -17.60
N ALA A 40 -18.94 38.59 -18.22
CA ALA A 40 -20.17 39.08 -18.83
C ALA A 40 -21.13 37.87 -18.85
N GLN A 41 -22.42 38.13 -18.63
CA GLN A 41 -23.50 37.22 -19.02
C GLN A 41 -23.49 37.11 -20.55
N SER A 42 -23.69 35.90 -21.06
CA SER A 42 -24.26 35.69 -22.40
C SER A 42 -25.55 34.91 -22.24
N GLU A 43 -26.58 35.48 -22.83
CA GLU A 43 -27.98 35.11 -22.74
C GLU A 43 -28.32 33.96 -23.69
N GLN A 44 -29.38 33.23 -23.33
CA GLN A 44 -30.45 32.64 -24.16
C GLN A 44 -30.13 32.07 -25.55
N LYS A 45 -30.66 30.86 -25.83
CA LYS A 45 -31.93 30.71 -26.60
C LYS A 45 -32.19 29.25 -27.03
N ASP A 46 -33.30 28.73 -26.50
CA ASP A 46 -34.41 27.96 -27.09
C ASP A 46 -34.21 26.90 -28.21
N THR A 47 -35.10 25.89 -28.11
CA THR A 47 -35.76 25.01 -29.11
C THR A 47 -35.39 23.53 -28.90
N GLN A 48 -36.26 22.63 -28.40
CA GLN A 48 -37.64 22.21 -28.72
C GLN A 48 -37.86 21.64 -30.14
N GLY A 49 -38.22 20.36 -30.19
CA GLY A 49 -38.71 19.60 -31.36
C GLY A 49 -37.83 18.36 -31.62
N ALA A 50 -38.32 17.13 -31.80
CA ALA A 50 -39.67 16.64 -31.99
C ALA A 50 -39.73 15.12 -31.70
N ASP A 51 -40.93 14.64 -31.37
CA ASP A 51 -41.36 13.24 -31.36
C ASP A 51 -41.10 12.51 -32.69
N SER A 52 -40.92 11.18 -32.63
CA SER A 52 -41.76 10.24 -33.39
C SER A 52 -41.54 8.78 -32.98
N LYS A 53 -42.66 8.06 -33.03
CA LYS A 53 -42.91 6.67 -32.64
C LYS A 53 -42.51 5.66 -33.72
N ASP A 54 -42.54 4.40 -33.28
CA ASP A 54 -43.11 3.23 -33.97
C ASP A 54 -42.13 2.19 -34.56
N SER A 55 -41.90 1.12 -33.77
CA SER A 55 -42.43 -0.23 -34.01
C SER A 55 -42.05 -0.97 -35.32
N SER A 56 -41.34 -2.12 -35.19
CA SER A 56 -41.79 -3.44 -35.68
C SER A 56 -40.73 -4.56 -35.53
N LYS A 57 -41.05 -5.52 -34.65
CA LYS A 57 -40.97 -7.00 -34.74
C LYS A 57 -40.10 -7.68 -35.82
N THR A 58 -39.31 -8.69 -35.43
CA THR A 58 -39.36 -10.08 -35.97
C THR A 58 -38.61 -11.07 -35.05
N ASP A 59 -39.24 -12.23 -34.86
CA ASP A 59 -38.94 -13.39 -34.02
C ASP A 59 -37.78 -14.28 -34.52
N ALA A 60 -37.10 -15.00 -33.60
CA ALA A 60 -36.59 -16.37 -33.86
C ALA A 60 -36.20 -17.13 -32.56
N LYS A 61 -37.19 -17.88 -32.08
CA LYS A 61 -37.17 -19.21 -31.45
C LYS A 61 -35.83 -19.96 -31.35
N GLY A 62 -35.52 -20.48 -30.15
CA GLY A 62 -34.55 -21.57 -29.95
C GLY A 62 -34.43 -22.00 -28.47
N ALA A 63 -35.26 -22.95 -28.05
CA ALA A 63 -35.21 -23.59 -26.73
C ALA A 63 -34.35 -24.86 -26.77
N ALA A 64 -33.57 -25.13 -25.72
CA ALA A 64 -33.35 -26.49 -25.20
C ALA A 64 -32.69 -26.43 -23.80
N THR A 65 -33.41 -26.97 -22.83
CA THR A 65 -32.99 -27.40 -21.50
C THR A 65 -32.11 -28.65 -21.57
N ALA A 66 -31.08 -28.75 -20.72
CA ALA A 66 -30.60 -30.03 -20.22
C ALA A 66 -29.91 -29.85 -18.86
N ASP A 67 -30.58 -30.40 -17.85
CA ASP A 67 -30.13 -30.69 -16.50
C ASP A 67 -29.02 -31.75 -16.52
N SER A 68 -28.02 -31.63 -15.65
CA SER A 68 -27.16 -32.74 -15.23
C SER A 68 -26.52 -32.44 -13.88
N GLN A 69 -27.20 -32.87 -12.81
CA GLN A 69 -26.59 -33.30 -11.56
C GLN A 69 -25.58 -34.45 -11.78
N SER A 70 -24.42 -34.40 -11.10
CA SER A 70 -23.77 -35.48 -10.32
C SER A 70 -22.32 -35.07 -9.99
N SER A 71 -21.97 -34.75 -8.73
CA SER A 71 -21.48 -35.62 -7.62
C SER A 71 -19.96 -35.84 -7.58
N SER A 72 -19.36 -35.41 -6.45
CA SER A 72 -18.35 -36.08 -5.60
C SER A 72 -16.93 -36.46 -6.10
N GLY A 73 -15.94 -36.11 -5.26
CA GLY A 73 -14.59 -36.73 -5.13
C GLY A 73 -13.48 -35.84 -5.70
N GLY A 74 -12.40 -35.45 -5.03
CA GLY A 74 -11.74 -35.95 -3.82
C GLY A 74 -10.25 -36.19 -4.14
N SER A 75 -9.35 -35.43 -3.47
CA SER A 75 -7.86 -35.59 -3.37
C SER A 75 -7.02 -35.41 -4.66
N ALA A 76 -5.78 -34.90 -4.68
CA ALA A 76 -4.69 -34.84 -3.69
C ALA A 76 -3.72 -33.66 -4.02
N GLN A 77 -3.23 -32.89 -3.03
CA GLN A 77 -1.93 -33.05 -2.34
C GLN A 77 -0.76 -32.30 -3.01
N ALA A 78 -0.36 -31.17 -2.40
CA ALA A 78 1.03 -30.72 -2.36
C ALA A 78 1.39 -30.50 -0.88
N THR A 79 2.37 -31.28 -0.44
CA THR A 79 2.90 -31.46 0.91
C THR A 79 3.40 -30.16 1.55
N ALA A 80 2.72 -29.68 2.59
CA ALA A 80 3.32 -28.83 3.62
C ALA A 80 4.02 -29.76 4.63
N ALA A 81 5.31 -29.52 4.86
CA ALA A 81 6.06 -30.16 5.94
C ALA A 81 5.50 -29.66 7.30
N PRO A 82 5.35 -30.53 8.32
CA PRO A 82 4.99 -30.08 9.65
C PRO A 82 6.23 -29.47 10.31
N GLY A 83 6.37 -28.15 10.22
CA GLY A 83 7.16 -27.40 11.19
C GLY A 83 6.30 -27.23 12.43
N ASN A 84 6.75 -27.77 13.57
CA ASN A 84 6.09 -27.65 14.86
C ASN A 84 5.78 -26.17 15.15
N LYS A 85 4.51 -25.77 15.00
CA LYS A 85 3.96 -24.65 15.76
C LYS A 85 3.43 -25.29 17.03
N ASP A 86 4.07 -24.95 18.14
CA ASP A 86 3.52 -25.25 19.45
C ASP A 86 2.07 -24.73 19.46
N ASP A 87 1.14 -25.55 19.98
CA ASP A 87 -0.27 -25.22 20.12
C ASP A 87 -0.46 -24.14 21.20
N ASP A 88 0.11 -22.95 20.97
CA ASP A 88 -0.31 -21.75 21.67
C ASP A 88 -1.70 -21.42 21.12
N LYS A 89 -2.71 -21.77 21.92
CA LYS A 89 -4.05 -21.21 21.78
C LYS A 89 -3.95 -19.77 22.24
N ASP A 90 -3.32 -18.96 21.41
CA ASP A 90 -3.51 -17.53 21.46
C ASP A 90 -4.96 -17.33 20.99
N ASP A 91 -5.82 -16.92 21.93
CA ASP A 91 -7.17 -16.43 21.64
C ASP A 91 -7.11 -15.04 20.94
N ASP A 92 -5.93 -14.72 20.40
CA ASP A 92 -5.54 -13.47 19.82
C ASP A 92 -6.12 -13.46 18.42
N LYS A 93 -6.89 -12.42 18.13
CA LYS A 93 -7.49 -12.25 16.81
C LYS A 93 -6.44 -11.63 15.90
N ASP A 94 -5.32 -12.32 15.76
CA ASP A 94 -4.28 -11.97 14.82
C ASP A 94 -4.95 -11.96 13.46
N GLY A 95 -4.67 -10.93 12.67
CA GLY A 95 -5.38 -10.68 11.43
C GLY A 95 -5.35 -11.86 10.46
N ASP A 96 -4.49 -12.87 10.69
CA ASP A 96 -4.14 -14.08 9.97
C ASP A 96 -5.27 -14.87 9.28
N ASP A 97 -6.45 -14.96 9.89
CA ASP A 97 -7.58 -15.70 9.30
C ASP A 97 -8.68 -14.80 8.70
N ALA A 98 -8.65 -13.49 8.98
CA ALA A 98 -9.67 -12.57 8.49
C ALA A 98 -9.62 -12.43 6.95
N PRO A 99 -10.75 -12.59 6.23
CA PRO A 99 -10.71 -12.42 4.78
C PRO A 99 -10.30 -10.98 4.41
N ILE A 100 -9.47 -10.81 3.38
CA ILE A 100 -9.14 -9.47 2.87
C ILE A 100 -10.29 -9.01 1.97
N THR A 101 -11.08 -8.04 2.43
CA THR A 101 -12.18 -7.45 1.62
C THR A 101 -11.86 -6.09 1.03
N ASP A 102 -10.86 -5.37 1.55
CA ASP A 102 -10.50 -4.04 1.05
C ASP A 102 -10.09 -4.13 -0.44
N PRO A 103 -10.75 -3.37 -1.34
CA PRO A 103 -10.50 -3.49 -2.77
C PRO A 103 -9.11 -3.01 -3.18
N THR A 104 -8.55 -2.00 -2.49
CA THR A 104 -7.21 -1.47 -2.77
C THR A 104 -6.15 -2.49 -2.37
N TRP A 105 -6.32 -3.13 -1.22
CA TRP A 105 -5.43 -4.22 -0.81
C TRP A 105 -5.48 -5.38 -1.80
N LYS A 106 -6.67 -5.81 -2.20
CA LYS A 106 -6.82 -6.87 -3.22
C LYS A 106 -6.16 -6.52 -4.55
N ASP A 107 -6.25 -5.26 -4.97
CA ASP A 107 -5.55 -4.76 -6.17
C ASP A 107 -4.03 -4.88 -6.01
N ILE A 108 -3.47 -4.49 -4.86
CA ILE A 108 -2.03 -4.63 -4.58
C ILE A 108 -1.61 -6.11 -4.54
N GLN A 109 -2.40 -7.00 -3.94
CA GLN A 109 -2.10 -8.43 -3.95
C GLN A 109 -2.12 -9.03 -5.35
N SER A 110 -3.05 -8.58 -6.20
CA SER A 110 -3.23 -9.10 -7.55
C SER A 110 -2.22 -8.53 -8.56
N THR A 111 -1.77 -7.28 -8.39
CA THR A 111 -0.93 -6.57 -9.36
C THR A 111 0.52 -6.41 -8.90
N GLY A 112 0.77 -6.47 -7.60
CA GLY A 112 2.10 -6.36 -7.02
C GLY A 112 2.99 -7.55 -7.33
N GLN A 113 4.30 -7.29 -7.43
CA GLN A 113 5.29 -8.35 -7.57
C GLN A 113 5.28 -9.24 -6.32
N ARG A 114 4.87 -10.50 -6.47
CA ARG A 114 4.91 -11.47 -5.37
C ARG A 114 6.36 -11.77 -5.00
N THR A 115 6.71 -11.57 -3.73
CA THR A 115 8.05 -11.76 -3.18
C THR A 115 7.94 -12.54 -1.88
N GLU A 116 8.60 -13.69 -1.83
CA GLU A 116 8.75 -14.44 -0.57
C GLU A 116 9.82 -13.76 0.29
N VAL A 117 9.47 -13.49 1.54
CA VAL A 117 10.32 -12.73 2.47
C VAL A 117 10.40 -13.43 3.83
N SER A 118 11.45 -13.13 4.57
CA SER A 118 11.60 -13.51 5.97
C SER A 118 12.59 -12.57 6.67
N GLY A 119 12.41 -12.34 7.97
CA GLY A 119 13.30 -11.50 8.77
C GLY A 119 13.25 -10.03 8.37
N ALA A 120 14.40 -9.41 8.12
CA ALA A 120 14.48 -7.99 7.74
C ALA A 120 14.39 -7.78 6.22
N TYR A 121 13.46 -6.92 5.79
CA TYR A 121 13.29 -6.54 4.38
C TYR A 121 13.24 -5.02 4.20
N THR A 122 13.85 -4.53 3.12
CA THR A 122 13.89 -3.10 2.79
C THR A 122 13.37 -2.84 1.38
N VAL A 123 12.39 -1.95 1.28
CA VAL A 123 11.81 -1.50 0.02
C VAL A 123 12.40 -0.13 -0.35
N GLN A 124 12.99 -0.06 -1.53
CA GLN A 124 13.62 1.14 -2.08
C GLN A 124 13.14 1.37 -3.52
N GLY A 125 13.34 2.58 -4.04
CA GLY A 125 12.96 2.96 -5.40
C GLY A 125 11.70 3.82 -5.47
N VAL A 126 11.17 4.00 -6.68
CA VAL A 126 10.00 4.85 -6.93
C VAL A 126 8.94 4.06 -7.70
N GLY A 127 7.67 4.22 -7.38
CA GLY A 127 6.56 3.62 -8.15
C GLY A 127 6.47 2.10 -8.02
N THR A 128 6.92 1.54 -6.90
CA THR A 128 7.00 0.08 -6.70
C THR A 128 5.74 -0.46 -6.05
N THR A 129 5.20 -1.56 -6.58
CA THR A 129 4.08 -2.30 -5.99
C THR A 129 4.51 -3.73 -5.65
N LEU A 130 4.44 -4.12 -4.37
CA LEU A 130 4.89 -5.43 -3.88
C LEU A 130 3.79 -6.19 -3.15
N ASN A 131 3.78 -7.50 -3.32
CA ASN A 131 3.01 -8.45 -2.51
C ASN A 131 3.99 -9.34 -1.75
N LEU A 132 4.31 -8.95 -0.51
CA LEU A 132 5.24 -9.63 0.37
C LEU A 132 4.51 -10.76 1.11
N VAL A 133 5.12 -11.94 1.13
CA VAL A 133 4.52 -13.17 1.65
C VAL A 133 5.53 -13.83 2.57
N GLY A 134 5.09 -14.18 3.78
CA GLY A 134 5.94 -14.61 4.89
C GLY A 134 6.10 -13.53 5.96
N ASP A 135 6.70 -13.95 7.06
CA ASP A 135 6.74 -13.21 8.32
C ASP A 135 7.99 -12.31 8.38
N LEU A 136 7.83 -11.06 8.80
CA LEU A 136 8.90 -10.05 8.80
C LEU A 136 9.18 -9.48 10.20
N ASP A 137 10.36 -9.78 10.75
CA ASP A 137 10.88 -9.07 11.94
C ASP A 137 10.92 -7.55 11.71
N THR A 138 11.23 -7.11 10.49
CA THR A 138 11.29 -5.67 10.16
C THR A 138 11.05 -5.41 8.68
N LEU A 139 10.12 -4.49 8.40
CA LEU A 139 9.91 -3.90 7.08
C LEU A 139 10.31 -2.42 7.08
N THR A 140 11.34 -2.06 6.31
CA THR A 140 11.74 -0.65 6.13
C THR A 140 11.37 -0.14 4.74
N VAL A 141 10.57 0.92 4.64
CA VAL A 141 10.16 1.52 3.36
C VAL A 141 10.83 2.89 3.19
N GLN A 142 11.79 2.97 2.27
CA GLN A 142 12.56 4.20 1.99
C GLN A 142 12.19 4.83 0.64
N GLY A 143 11.42 4.12 -0.19
CA GLY A 143 11.04 4.57 -1.53
C GLY A 143 9.93 5.63 -1.57
N SER A 144 9.61 6.12 -2.76
CA SER A 144 8.48 7.03 -2.99
C SER A 144 7.44 6.40 -3.90
N ASP A 145 6.16 6.77 -3.75
CA ASP A 145 5.06 6.20 -4.53
C ASP A 145 5.04 4.66 -4.46
N VAL A 146 5.16 4.13 -3.24
CA VAL A 146 5.28 2.69 -2.96
C VAL A 146 3.94 2.13 -2.47
N LYS A 147 3.55 0.96 -2.96
CA LYS A 147 2.38 0.20 -2.50
C LYS A 147 2.79 -1.20 -2.06
N ILE A 148 2.41 -1.61 -0.85
CA ILE A 148 2.80 -2.89 -0.26
C ILE A 148 1.58 -3.61 0.30
N SER A 149 1.45 -4.89 -0.04
CA SER A 149 0.71 -5.88 0.75
C SER A 149 1.73 -6.71 1.51
N ALA A 150 1.51 -6.93 2.80
CA ALA A 150 2.32 -7.81 3.66
C ALA A 150 1.41 -8.75 4.47
N GLU A 151 1.98 -9.83 4.98
CA GLU A 151 1.32 -10.74 5.92
C GLU A 151 1.56 -10.22 7.34
N ASP A 152 2.49 -10.81 8.08
CA ASP A 152 2.85 -10.42 9.44
C ASP A 152 4.13 -9.56 9.48
N VAL A 153 4.13 -8.51 10.31
CA VAL A 153 5.22 -7.53 10.42
C VAL A 153 5.38 -7.01 11.85
N ASP A 154 6.37 -7.52 12.60
CA ASP A 154 6.66 -7.02 13.95
C ASP A 154 6.96 -5.51 13.95
N THR A 155 7.82 -5.04 13.04
CA THR A 155 8.20 -3.62 12.98
C THR A 155 8.15 -3.06 11.57
N LEU A 156 7.19 -2.16 11.33
CA LEU A 156 7.09 -1.36 10.11
C LEU A 156 7.70 0.03 10.33
N THR A 157 8.76 0.36 9.58
CA THR A 157 9.32 1.71 9.52
C THR A 157 9.14 2.33 8.14
N VAL A 158 8.41 3.44 8.04
CA VAL A 158 8.19 4.17 6.79
C VAL A 158 8.93 5.51 6.81
N GLN A 159 9.97 5.62 6.00
CA GLN A 159 10.78 6.84 5.80
C GLN A 159 10.49 7.53 4.46
N GLY A 160 9.81 6.82 3.55
CA GLY A 160 9.45 7.27 2.21
C GLY A 160 8.34 8.31 2.14
N SER A 161 7.92 8.66 0.92
CA SER A 161 6.80 9.57 0.67
C SER A 161 5.76 8.96 -0.26
N ASN A 162 4.49 9.30 -0.09
CA ASN A 162 3.37 8.70 -0.85
C ASN A 162 3.39 7.18 -0.78
N VAL A 163 3.43 6.64 0.44
CA VAL A 163 3.51 5.19 0.68
C VAL A 163 2.15 4.68 1.11
N THR A 164 1.71 3.54 0.56
CA THR A 164 0.54 2.82 1.02
C THR A 164 0.95 1.41 1.45
N VAL A 165 0.68 1.04 2.70
CA VAL A 165 0.96 -0.31 3.23
C VAL A 165 -0.34 -0.91 3.77
N TYR A 166 -0.61 -2.13 3.35
CA TYR A 166 -1.59 -3.01 3.95
C TYR A 166 -0.85 -4.22 4.51
N ALA A 167 -1.05 -4.54 5.78
CA ALA A 167 -0.51 -5.73 6.43
C ALA A 167 -1.62 -6.48 7.15
N ARG A 168 -1.48 -7.80 7.34
CA ARG A 168 -2.44 -8.54 8.16
C ARG A 168 -2.30 -8.11 9.61
N ASP A 169 -1.08 -8.11 10.11
CA ASP A 169 -0.77 -7.67 11.46
C ASP A 169 0.48 -6.80 11.52
N ILE A 170 0.52 -5.92 12.52
CA ILE A 170 1.65 -5.04 12.80
C ILE A 170 1.73 -4.81 14.32
N ASP A 171 2.87 -5.10 14.94
CA ASP A 171 3.09 -4.78 16.37
C ASP A 171 3.55 -3.33 16.59
N HIS A 172 4.49 -2.88 15.75
CA HIS A 172 5.16 -1.59 15.90
C HIS A 172 5.18 -0.82 14.58
N LEU A 173 4.50 0.33 14.57
CA LEU A 173 4.44 1.22 13.41
C LEU A 173 5.21 2.52 13.68
N ASN A 174 6.28 2.75 12.92
CA ASN A 174 7.07 3.98 12.98
C ASN A 174 7.04 4.72 11.63
N ILE A 175 6.48 5.93 11.62
CA ILE A 175 6.35 6.75 10.41
C ILE A 175 7.18 8.02 10.58
N GLN A 176 8.18 8.17 9.71
CA GLN A 176 9.03 9.35 9.57
C GLN A 176 8.79 10.07 8.23
N GLY A 177 8.09 9.40 7.32
CA GLY A 177 7.77 9.85 5.97
C GLY A 177 6.63 10.86 5.88
N SER A 178 6.14 11.08 4.66
CA SER A 178 5.02 11.98 4.38
C SER A 178 4.01 11.39 3.41
N ASN A 179 2.73 11.75 3.59
CA ASN A 179 1.62 11.19 2.82
C ASN A 179 1.62 9.65 2.87
N VAL A 180 1.82 9.10 4.06
CA VAL A 180 1.83 7.65 4.30
C VAL A 180 0.45 7.20 4.73
N THR A 181 -0.06 6.13 4.11
CA THR A 181 -1.28 5.43 4.50
C THR A 181 -0.92 4.02 4.95
N VAL A 182 -1.28 3.63 6.18
CA VAL A 182 -1.07 2.28 6.70
C VAL A 182 -2.39 1.70 7.23
N HIS A 183 -2.70 0.47 6.82
CA HIS A 183 -3.88 -0.26 7.25
C HIS A 183 -3.52 -1.68 7.68
N TRP A 184 -4.20 -2.18 8.73
CA TRP A 184 -3.99 -3.51 9.32
C TRP A 184 -5.31 -4.21 9.64
N LEU A 185 -5.31 -5.53 9.85
CA LEU A 185 -6.50 -6.31 10.27
C LEU A 185 -6.44 -6.79 11.71
N GLY A 186 -5.25 -7.22 12.15
CA GLY A 186 -4.97 -7.72 13.49
C GLY A 186 -5.03 -6.63 14.54
N ASP A 187 -4.30 -6.79 15.62
CA ASP A 187 -4.41 -5.90 16.76
C ASP A 187 -3.82 -4.51 16.50
N ASP A 188 -4.15 -3.55 17.37
CA ASP A 188 -3.71 -2.18 17.16
C ASP A 188 -2.21 -2.04 17.48
N PRO A 189 -1.36 -1.64 16.50
CA PRO A 189 0.07 -1.46 16.73
C PRO A 189 0.32 -0.35 17.75
N THR A 190 1.52 -0.39 18.33
CA THR A 190 2.11 0.83 18.90
C THR A 190 2.51 1.76 17.77
N ILE A 191 1.86 2.93 17.69
CA ILE A 191 2.10 3.90 16.62
C ILE A 191 3.00 5.05 17.09
N GLN A 192 4.07 5.31 16.34
CA GLN A 192 4.91 6.50 16.42
C GLN A 192 4.91 7.19 15.06
N ASP A 193 4.19 8.31 14.96
CA ASP A 193 4.15 9.12 13.76
C ASP A 193 4.84 10.46 14.00
N GLY A 194 6.06 10.59 13.48
CA GLY A 194 6.83 11.83 13.44
C GLY A 194 6.81 12.53 12.07
N GLY A 195 6.00 12.02 11.14
CA GLY A 195 5.92 12.49 9.77
C GLY A 195 4.86 13.57 9.54
N ALA A 196 4.42 13.72 8.29
CA ALA A 196 3.42 14.72 7.90
C ALA A 196 2.35 14.15 6.97
N ASN A 197 1.08 14.49 7.22
CA ASN A 197 -0.09 14.11 6.43
C ASN A 197 -0.27 12.58 6.32
N ASN A 198 -0.01 11.87 7.40
CA ASN A 198 -0.12 10.41 7.42
C ASN A 198 -1.51 9.98 7.92
N THR A 199 -1.94 8.80 7.50
CA THR A 199 -3.20 8.17 7.90
C THR A 199 -2.95 6.73 8.28
N THR A 200 -3.46 6.32 9.43
CA THR A 200 -3.32 4.96 9.95
C THR A 200 -4.69 4.47 10.39
N GLY A 201 -5.03 3.20 10.16
CA GLY A 201 -6.24 2.64 10.76
C GLY A 201 -6.47 1.16 10.50
N LYS A 202 -7.03 0.50 11.52
CA LYS A 202 -7.54 -0.87 11.43
C LYS A 202 -8.69 -0.97 10.43
N LEU A 203 -8.67 -2.00 9.61
CA LEU A 203 -9.75 -2.33 8.69
C LEU A 203 -10.80 -3.16 9.42
N SER A 204 -12.05 -2.74 9.35
CA SER A 204 -13.19 -3.55 9.77
C SER A 204 -13.63 -4.46 8.62
N GLN A 205 -13.75 -5.75 8.89
CA GLN A 205 -14.32 -6.75 7.99
C GLN A 205 -15.82 -6.93 8.22
#